data_AF-A0AAP0PCK6-F1
#
_entry.id   AF-A0AAP0PCK6-F1
#
_cell.length_a   1.000
_cell.length_b   1.000
_cell.length_c   1.000
_cell.angle_alpha   90.00
_cell.angle_beta   90.00
_cell.angle_gamma   90.00
#
_symmetry.space_group_name_H-M   'P 1'
#
loop_
_entity.id
_entity.type
_entity.pdbx_description
1 polymer ?
#
loop_
_entity_poly.entity_id
_entity_poly.type
_entity_poly.pdbx_seq_one_letter_code
_entity_poly.pdbx_strand_id
1 'polypeptide(L)'
;MEESLADVVEIGANKDGLIDVNMLRRELQSRKHLKKPMLGSFSACSNVTGICTNTRAIARVLHEHGAFACFDFATSGPYVKIDFRSGALDGYDAVFLSSHKFVGGPGAPGILLMNKALYKLRSAPPSTCGGGTVRYVNGFNKKDTLYFDDIEEREDAGTPAIIQKIRAALVFSVKEYLGYQLIESQEKLWVQTALKRFLPNPNIRVLGNASVKRQPVISFLIYTTSLDDNHETHHEQNQSRMKTDMLKGGGLKKNKPLNCRFVAKLLNDLFGIQARGGCACAGPYGHLLLDIGKKQSLALRAAIEKGYNGVKAGWTRISFIYYMSKTEFEFILAAIEFIAQYGQRFLPLYNFNWKTGDWTFRRSTIIANRLGNQELEAALDSLNLGIIRAFASAGDTDGGQNLHDDNSSLHQTISETNGSTNIKYMAYLETARRVAQLLPKFPSQRSLPKGIDPDILHFKI
;
A
#
# COMPACT_ATOMS: atom_id res chain seq x y z
N MET A 1 4.01 -0.85 -22.15
CA MET A 1 2.88 0.07 -21.94
C MET A 1 2.65 0.74 -23.29
N GLU A 2 2.15 -0.01 -24.26
CA GLU A 2 1.74 0.48 -25.58
C GLU A 2 0.25 0.12 -25.70
N GLU A 3 -0.59 0.83 -24.96
CA GLU A 3 -2.06 0.67 -25.00
C GLU A 3 -2.75 2.02 -25.28
N SER A 4 -1.99 3.04 -25.70
CA SER A 4 -2.55 4.35 -26.05
C SER A 4 -1.98 4.83 -27.38
N LEU A 5 -2.78 5.59 -28.12
CA LEU A 5 -2.35 6.31 -29.33
C LEU A 5 -1.37 7.47 -29.03
N ALA A 6 -1.08 7.75 -27.76
CA ALA A 6 -0.16 8.80 -27.34
C ALA A 6 1.27 8.28 -27.15
N ASP A 7 2.24 9.13 -27.49
CA ASP A 7 3.64 8.93 -27.11
C ASP A 7 3.77 9.12 -25.59
N VAL A 8 4.14 8.05 -24.88
CA VAL A 8 4.31 8.09 -23.42
C VAL A 8 5.76 8.41 -23.06
N VAL A 9 5.95 9.47 -22.28
CA VAL A 9 7.26 9.84 -21.70
C VAL A 9 7.21 9.63 -20.19
N GLU A 10 8.00 8.69 -19.69
CA GLU A 10 8.12 8.43 -18.25
C GLU A 10 9.06 9.46 -17.60
N ILE A 11 8.54 10.24 -16.65
CA ILE A 11 9.36 11.15 -15.84
C ILE A 11 9.82 10.39 -14.59
N GLY A 12 11.13 10.25 -14.47
CA GLY A 12 11.77 9.55 -13.36
C GLY A 12 11.70 10.29 -12.02
N ALA A 13 12.25 9.65 -10.99
CA ALA A 13 12.47 10.27 -9.69
C ALA A 13 13.88 10.87 -9.60
N ASN A 14 14.01 11.97 -8.89
CA ASN A 14 15.30 12.55 -8.51
C ASN A 14 15.94 11.76 -7.36
N LYS A 15 17.12 12.20 -6.91
CA LYS A 15 17.87 11.58 -5.80
C LYS A 15 17.09 11.49 -4.47
N ASP A 16 16.11 12.36 -4.28
CA ASP A 16 15.27 12.42 -3.07
C ASP A 16 14.00 11.56 -3.21
N GLY A 17 13.83 10.84 -4.32
CA GLY A 17 12.63 10.04 -4.60
C GLY A 17 11.40 10.86 -4.98
N LEU A 18 11.57 12.16 -5.25
CA LEU A 18 10.53 13.06 -5.75
C LEU A 18 10.55 13.05 -7.29
N ILE A 19 9.46 13.49 -7.93
CA ILE A 19 9.42 13.64 -9.40
C ILE A 19 10.56 14.55 -9.86
N ASP A 20 11.33 14.13 -10.87
CA ASP A 20 12.40 14.93 -11.45
C ASP A 20 11.82 16.05 -12.33
N VAL A 21 11.59 17.20 -11.69
CA VAL A 21 11.06 18.41 -12.35
C VAL A 21 12.02 18.95 -13.42
N ASN A 22 13.33 18.72 -13.29
CA ASN A 22 14.29 19.15 -14.31
C ASN A 22 14.17 18.28 -15.55
N MET A 23 14.01 16.96 -15.39
CA MET A 23 13.67 16.07 -16.49
C MET A 23 12.36 16.48 -17.14
N LEU A 24 11.30 16.73 -16.36
CA LEU A 24 10.02 17.22 -16.87
C LEU A 24 10.18 18.47 -17.74
N ARG A 25 10.90 19.49 -17.26
CA ARG A 25 11.15 20.73 -18.03
C ARG A 25 11.89 20.44 -19.35
N ARG A 26 12.92 19.59 -19.33
CA ARG A 26 13.67 19.22 -20.54
C ARG A 26 12.78 18.51 -21.57
N GLU A 27 11.95 17.57 -21.12
CA GLU A 27 11.05 16.83 -22.03
C GLU A 27 9.95 17.74 -22.61
N LEU A 28 9.37 18.63 -21.80
CA LEU A 28 8.39 19.62 -22.28
C LEU A 28 8.97 20.60 -23.32
N GLN A 29 10.27 20.89 -23.26
CA GLN A 29 10.97 21.77 -24.21
C GLN A 29 11.52 21.03 -25.44
N SER A 30 11.43 19.69 -25.45
CA SER A 30 11.98 18.87 -26.51
C SER A 30 11.27 19.14 -27.84
N ARG A 31 12.05 19.39 -28.89
CA ARG A 31 11.54 19.59 -30.26
C ARG A 31 10.74 18.39 -30.79
N LYS A 32 10.90 17.20 -30.19
CA LYS A 32 10.14 15.99 -30.54
C LYS A 32 8.64 16.11 -30.33
N HIS A 33 8.22 17.00 -29.41
CA HIS A 33 6.83 17.18 -29.02
C HIS A 33 6.26 18.52 -29.49
N LEU A 34 7.03 19.30 -30.26
CA LEU A 34 6.57 20.58 -30.78
C LEU A 34 5.27 20.39 -31.58
N LYS A 35 4.25 21.19 -31.27
CA LYS A 35 2.91 21.16 -31.89
C LYS A 35 2.03 19.95 -31.56
N LYS A 36 2.46 19.02 -30.70
CA LYS A 36 1.58 17.95 -30.19
C LYS A 36 0.82 18.44 -28.95
N PRO A 37 -0.47 18.11 -28.78
CA PRO A 37 -1.14 18.28 -27.49
C PRO A 37 -0.39 17.50 -26.41
N MET A 38 -0.13 18.15 -25.27
CA MET A 38 0.60 17.55 -24.16
C MET A 38 -0.28 17.49 -22.92
N LEU A 39 -0.20 16.38 -22.20
CA LEU A 39 -0.88 16.16 -20.94
C LEU A 39 0.10 15.50 -19.97
N GLY A 40 0.34 16.13 -18.83
CA GLY A 40 1.07 15.54 -17.72
C GLY A 40 0.09 14.84 -16.78
N SER A 41 0.30 13.54 -16.53
CA SER A 41 -0.51 12.75 -15.60
C SER A 41 0.38 12.21 -14.49
N PHE A 42 0.15 12.66 -13.25
CA PHE A 42 1.00 12.34 -12.10
C PHE A 42 0.17 11.91 -10.89
N SER A 43 0.72 11.03 -10.05
CA SER A 43 0.10 10.76 -8.76
C SER A 43 0.32 11.90 -7.78
N ALA A 44 -0.73 12.33 -7.09
CA ALA A 44 -0.65 13.32 -6.02
C ALA A 44 0.04 12.75 -4.77
N CYS A 45 -0.01 11.43 -4.57
CA CYS A 45 0.67 10.74 -3.48
C CYS A 45 0.94 9.28 -3.84
N SER A 46 2.19 8.84 -3.65
CA SER A 46 2.59 7.46 -3.91
C SER A 46 1.82 6.47 -3.03
N ASN A 47 1.08 5.55 -3.64
CA ASN A 47 0.46 4.43 -2.93
C ASN A 47 1.48 3.43 -2.35
N VAL A 48 2.76 3.56 -2.69
CA VAL A 48 3.85 2.73 -2.20
C VAL A 48 4.52 3.39 -1.01
N THR A 49 5.06 4.58 -1.22
CA THR A 49 5.92 5.25 -0.25
C THR A 49 5.18 6.31 0.56
N GLY A 50 3.94 6.63 0.21
CA GLY A 50 3.22 7.76 0.80
C GLY A 50 3.81 9.13 0.45
N ILE A 51 4.91 9.20 -0.30
CA ILE A 51 5.55 10.48 -0.66
C ILE A 51 4.55 11.35 -1.40
N CYS A 52 4.36 12.57 -0.92
CA CYS A 52 3.44 13.53 -1.49
C CYS A 52 4.11 14.28 -2.64
N THR A 53 3.41 14.37 -3.76
CA THR A 53 3.83 15.17 -4.90
C THR A 53 3.46 16.63 -4.65
N ASN A 54 4.36 17.56 -4.99
CA ASN A 54 4.00 18.98 -5.07
C ASN A 54 3.21 19.25 -6.35
N THR A 55 1.93 18.87 -6.33
CA THR A 55 1.04 18.92 -7.50
C THR A 55 0.93 20.32 -8.09
N ARG A 56 0.91 21.36 -7.24
CA ARG A 56 0.86 22.77 -7.68
C ARG A 56 2.10 23.20 -8.44
N ALA A 57 3.28 22.82 -7.97
CA ALA A 57 4.52 23.13 -8.67
C ALA A 57 4.60 22.42 -10.03
N ILE A 58 4.15 21.17 -10.09
CA ILE A 58 4.10 20.42 -11.36
C ILE A 58 3.08 21.02 -12.33
N ALA A 59 1.88 21.37 -11.85
CA ALA A 59 0.87 22.05 -12.65
C ALA A 59 1.41 23.33 -13.29
N ARG A 60 2.10 24.17 -12.51
CA ARG A 60 2.75 25.38 -13.03
C ARG A 60 3.73 25.07 -14.14
N VAL A 61 4.61 24.08 -13.95
CA VAL A 61 5.59 23.69 -14.97
C VAL A 61 4.89 23.20 -16.25
N LEU A 62 3.83 22.42 -16.14
CA LEU A 62 3.07 21.94 -17.30
C LEU A 62 2.41 23.09 -18.05
N HIS A 63 1.70 23.97 -17.35
CA HIS A 63 1.01 25.10 -17.96
C HIS A 63 1.97 26.14 -18.56
N GLU A 64 3.14 26.37 -17.95
CA GLU A 64 4.22 27.20 -18.53
C GLU A 64 4.63 26.73 -19.94
N HIS A 65 4.41 25.45 -20.26
CA HIS A 65 4.76 24.84 -21.54
C HIS A 65 3.52 24.44 -22.37
N GLY A 66 2.33 24.93 -22.01
CA GLY A 66 1.08 24.67 -22.72
C GLY A 66 0.55 23.23 -22.61
N ALA A 67 1.01 22.46 -21.62
CA ALA A 67 0.53 21.12 -21.32
C ALA A 67 -0.57 21.14 -20.26
N PHE A 68 -1.52 20.20 -20.35
CA PHE A 68 -2.56 20.01 -19.32
C PHE A 68 -2.02 19.31 -18.07
N ALA A 69 -2.55 19.66 -16.89
CA ALA A 69 -2.16 19.13 -15.60
C ALA A 69 -3.21 18.19 -15.01
N CYS A 70 -2.96 16.88 -15.07
CA CYS A 70 -3.85 15.83 -14.60
C CYS A 70 -3.26 15.09 -13.39
N PHE A 71 -4.06 14.87 -12.35
CA PHE A 71 -3.58 14.26 -11.11
C PHE A 71 -4.44 13.10 -10.61
N ASP A 72 -3.76 11.99 -10.30
CA ASP A 72 -4.33 10.86 -9.56
C ASP A 72 -4.33 11.17 -8.05
N PHE A 73 -5.51 11.44 -7.51
CA PHE A 73 -5.74 11.66 -6.08
C PHE A 73 -6.25 10.39 -5.38
N ALA A 74 -6.17 9.21 -5.97
CA ALA A 74 -6.71 8.02 -5.33
C ALA A 74 -6.05 7.72 -3.98
N THR A 75 -4.74 7.95 -3.79
CA THR A 75 -4.09 7.73 -2.48
C THR A 75 -4.36 8.88 -1.51
N SER A 76 -4.21 10.14 -1.92
CA SER A 76 -4.27 11.30 -1.03
C SER A 76 -5.66 11.88 -0.84
N GLY A 77 -6.58 11.62 -1.78
CA GLY A 77 -7.92 12.17 -1.83
C GLY A 77 -8.74 12.00 -0.56
N PRO A 78 -8.67 10.87 0.18
CA PRO A 78 -9.37 10.73 1.45
C PRO A 78 -8.92 11.70 2.55
N TYR A 79 -7.76 12.35 2.39
CA TYR A 79 -7.08 13.04 3.49
C TYR A 79 -6.87 14.54 3.22
N VAL A 80 -6.50 14.91 1.98
CA VAL A 80 -6.07 16.28 1.65
C VAL A 80 -7.21 17.12 1.08
N LYS A 81 -7.17 18.44 1.24
CA LYS A 81 -8.04 19.33 0.47
C LYS A 81 -7.70 19.23 -1.03
N ILE A 82 -8.71 18.94 -1.84
CA ILE A 82 -8.60 18.96 -3.31
C ILE A 82 -9.22 20.27 -3.77
N ASP A 83 -8.40 21.18 -4.25
CA ASP A 83 -8.84 22.48 -4.74
C ASP A 83 -8.53 22.57 -6.25
N PHE A 84 -9.55 22.62 -7.10
CA PHE A 84 -9.35 22.39 -8.53
C PHE A 84 -8.72 23.59 -9.26
N ARG A 85 -9.10 24.82 -8.89
CA ARG A 85 -8.59 26.09 -9.46
C ARG A 85 -8.50 26.09 -11.01
N SER A 86 -9.56 25.67 -11.69
CA SER A 86 -9.60 25.58 -13.16
C SER A 86 -9.11 26.87 -13.82
N GLY A 87 -8.22 26.76 -14.81
CA GLY A 87 -7.67 27.89 -15.55
C GLY A 87 -6.58 28.70 -14.84
N ALA A 88 -6.31 28.44 -13.56
CA ALA A 88 -5.18 29.04 -12.86
C ALA A 88 -3.86 28.38 -13.29
N LEU A 89 -2.76 29.13 -13.22
CA LEU A 89 -1.42 28.62 -13.57
C LEU A 89 -1.01 27.41 -12.71
N ASP A 90 -1.46 27.34 -11.46
CA ASP A 90 -1.24 26.19 -10.55
C ASP A 90 -2.51 25.32 -10.37
N GLY A 91 -3.49 25.50 -11.25
CA GLY A 91 -4.73 24.74 -11.28
C GLY A 91 -4.56 23.31 -11.80
N TYR A 92 -5.64 22.55 -11.77
CA TYR A 92 -5.71 21.22 -12.37
C TYR A 92 -6.66 21.24 -13.55
N ASP A 93 -6.35 20.44 -14.57
CA ASP A 93 -7.25 20.21 -15.71
C ASP A 93 -8.01 18.90 -15.58
N ALA A 94 -7.45 17.92 -14.86
CA ALA A 94 -8.21 16.77 -14.42
C ALA A 94 -7.75 16.27 -13.06
N VAL A 95 -8.71 15.82 -12.26
CA VAL A 95 -8.51 15.09 -11.02
C VAL A 95 -9.33 13.82 -11.10
N PHE A 96 -8.69 12.69 -10.80
CA PHE A 96 -9.38 11.42 -10.69
C PHE A 96 -9.03 10.72 -9.39
N LEU A 97 -10.04 10.06 -8.81
CA LEU A 97 -9.90 9.37 -7.53
C LEU A 97 -10.90 8.22 -7.41
N SER A 98 -10.69 7.38 -6.40
CA SER A 98 -11.59 6.29 -6.07
C SER A 98 -12.24 6.53 -4.72
N SER A 99 -13.55 6.76 -4.71
CA SER A 99 -14.31 7.05 -3.48
C SER A 99 -14.27 5.90 -2.48
N HIS A 100 -14.05 4.65 -2.93
CA HIS A 100 -13.90 3.49 -2.04
C HIS A 100 -12.71 3.53 -1.08
N LYS A 101 -11.80 4.50 -1.25
CA LYS A 101 -10.68 4.73 -0.33
C LYS A 101 -11.01 5.71 0.80
N PHE A 102 -12.18 6.34 0.75
CA PHE A 102 -12.68 7.20 1.81
C PHE A 102 -13.40 6.37 2.87
N VAL A 103 -13.53 6.92 4.08
CA VAL A 103 -14.29 6.30 5.17
C VAL A 103 -15.75 6.16 4.75
N GLY A 104 -16.29 4.94 4.82
CA GLY A 104 -17.64 4.62 4.33
C GLY A 104 -17.75 4.49 2.79
N GLY A 105 -16.62 4.57 2.08
CA GLY A 105 -16.58 4.59 0.62
C GLY A 105 -16.78 3.26 -0.12
N PRO A 106 -16.52 2.06 0.45
CA PRO A 106 -16.72 0.81 -0.29
C PRO A 106 -18.09 0.74 -0.97
N GLY A 107 -18.10 0.43 -2.27
CA GLY A 107 -19.30 0.43 -3.11
C GLY A 107 -19.67 1.78 -3.74
N ALA A 108 -18.95 2.87 -3.48
CA ALA A 108 -19.09 4.14 -4.19
C ALA A 108 -18.30 4.15 -5.52
N PRO A 109 -18.71 4.95 -6.53
CA PRO A 109 -18.04 5.01 -7.82
C PRO A 109 -16.70 5.75 -7.75
N GLY A 110 -15.89 5.59 -8.81
CA GLY A 110 -14.79 6.50 -9.09
C GLY A 110 -15.31 7.87 -9.54
N ILE A 111 -14.50 8.91 -9.35
CA ILE A 111 -14.84 10.27 -9.77
C ILE A 111 -13.73 10.76 -10.70
N LEU A 112 -14.11 11.28 -11.86
CA LEU A 112 -13.29 12.09 -12.75
C LEU A 112 -13.89 13.49 -12.79
N LEU A 113 -13.15 14.47 -12.30
CA LEU A 113 -13.44 15.89 -12.50
C LEU A 113 -12.47 16.41 -13.54
N MET A 114 -12.96 16.98 -14.63
CA MET A 114 -12.12 17.52 -15.70
C MET A 114 -12.61 18.86 -16.21
N ASN A 115 -11.67 19.68 -16.65
CA ASN A 115 -11.94 20.91 -17.37
C ASN A 115 -12.63 20.56 -18.70
N LYS A 116 -13.76 21.22 -18.99
CA LYS A 116 -14.52 21.02 -20.24
C LYS A 116 -13.66 21.19 -21.49
N ALA A 117 -12.57 21.96 -21.42
CA ALA A 117 -11.60 22.11 -22.51
C ALA A 117 -10.94 20.79 -22.94
N LEU A 118 -10.83 19.81 -22.04
CA LEU A 118 -10.33 18.45 -22.34
C LEU A 118 -11.34 17.59 -23.09
N TYR A 119 -12.63 17.91 -23.03
CA TYR A 119 -13.67 17.11 -23.65
C TYR A 119 -13.79 17.41 -25.16
N LYS A 120 -13.13 16.60 -25.99
CA LYS A 120 -13.08 16.79 -27.45
C LYS A 120 -14.09 15.99 -28.25
N LEU A 121 -14.82 15.06 -27.63
CA LEU A 121 -15.81 14.22 -28.33
C LEU A 121 -16.99 15.04 -28.88
N ARG A 122 -17.36 16.16 -28.25
CA ARG A 122 -18.39 17.12 -28.74
C ARG A 122 -19.76 16.51 -29.03
N SER A 123 -20.00 15.97 -30.22
CA SER A 123 -21.24 15.28 -30.60
C SER A 123 -20.98 13.84 -31.05
N ALA A 124 -19.71 13.39 -30.95
CA ALA A 124 -19.31 12.01 -31.15
C ALA A 124 -19.80 11.13 -29.99
N PRO A 125 -19.80 9.80 -30.19
CA PRO A 125 -20.16 8.85 -29.15
C PRO A 125 -19.32 9.02 -27.88
N PRO A 126 -19.89 8.82 -26.68
CA PRO A 126 -19.14 8.80 -25.42
C PRO A 126 -18.15 7.65 -25.34
N SER A 127 -17.36 7.66 -24.26
CA SER A 127 -16.41 6.57 -23.95
C SER A 127 -17.12 5.22 -23.80
N THR A 128 -18.32 5.21 -23.20
CA THR A 128 -19.18 4.03 -23.09
C THR A 128 -20.57 4.37 -23.61
N CYS A 129 -21.04 3.63 -24.62
CA CYS A 129 -22.39 3.80 -25.16
C CYS A 129 -23.39 2.92 -24.42
N GLY A 130 -24.58 3.46 -24.16
CA GLY A 130 -25.69 2.70 -23.57
C GLY A 130 -26.97 3.52 -23.50
N GLY A 131 -28.05 2.92 -22.98
CA GLY A 131 -29.25 3.67 -22.61
C GLY A 131 -28.90 4.83 -21.67
N GLY A 132 -29.63 5.95 -21.72
CA GLY A 132 -29.32 7.14 -20.93
C GLY A 132 -28.26 8.07 -21.52
N THR A 133 -27.49 7.65 -22.54
CA THR A 133 -26.48 8.50 -23.20
C THR A 133 -26.98 9.22 -24.47
N VAL A 134 -28.15 8.81 -24.98
CA VAL A 134 -28.71 9.24 -26.27
C VAL A 134 -30.04 9.96 -26.11
N ARG A 135 -30.24 11.00 -26.92
CA ARG A 135 -31.53 11.66 -27.14
C ARG A 135 -32.36 10.95 -28.21
N TYR A 136 -31.69 10.38 -29.22
CA TYR A 136 -32.35 9.68 -30.31
C TYR A 136 -31.44 8.61 -30.91
N VAL A 137 -32.01 7.45 -31.24
CA VAL A 137 -31.34 6.37 -31.97
C VAL A 137 -32.33 5.77 -32.97
N ASN A 138 -31.87 5.47 -34.18
CA ASN A 138 -32.66 4.78 -35.20
C ASN A 138 -32.01 3.44 -35.59
N GLY A 139 -32.76 2.60 -36.30
CA GLY A 139 -32.29 1.30 -36.78
C GLY A 139 -31.59 1.30 -38.14
N PHE A 140 -31.43 2.47 -38.77
CA PHE A 140 -31.00 2.57 -40.17
C PHE A 140 -29.55 3.03 -40.32
N ASN A 141 -29.13 4.04 -39.55
CA ASN A 141 -27.80 4.63 -39.67
C ASN A 141 -27.30 5.18 -38.33
N LYS A 142 -26.15 4.67 -37.87
CA LYS A 142 -25.49 5.10 -36.63
C LYS A 142 -25.08 6.57 -36.64
N LYS A 143 -24.91 7.19 -37.81
CA LYS A 143 -24.54 8.62 -37.91
C LYS A 143 -25.69 9.55 -37.50
N ASP A 144 -26.92 9.06 -37.48
CA ASP A 144 -28.10 9.83 -37.10
C ASP A 144 -28.42 9.71 -35.60
N THR A 145 -27.57 8.99 -34.84
CA THR A 145 -27.68 8.94 -33.38
C THR A 145 -27.38 10.30 -32.79
N LEU A 146 -28.32 10.83 -32.02
CA LEU A 146 -28.16 12.08 -31.28
C LEU A 146 -27.82 11.75 -29.83
N TYR A 147 -26.65 12.22 -29.38
CA TYR A 147 -26.21 12.09 -27.98
C TYR A 147 -26.65 13.29 -27.15
N PHE A 148 -26.64 13.16 -25.82
CA PHE A 148 -26.83 14.32 -24.94
C PHE A 148 -25.68 15.32 -25.09
N ASP A 149 -26.03 16.62 -25.04
CA ASP A 149 -25.05 17.71 -25.07
C ASP A 149 -24.35 17.86 -23.71
N ASP A 150 -25.07 17.56 -22.62
CA ASP A 150 -24.49 17.49 -21.28
C ASP A 150 -23.43 16.37 -21.20
N ILE A 151 -22.25 16.72 -20.71
CA ILE A 151 -21.10 15.81 -20.69
C ILE A 151 -21.29 14.72 -19.64
N GLU A 152 -21.88 15.04 -18.49
CA GLU A 152 -22.03 14.09 -17.39
C GLU A 152 -23.10 13.05 -17.72
N GLU A 153 -24.26 13.48 -18.22
CA GLU A 153 -25.33 12.56 -18.67
C GLU A 153 -24.85 11.64 -19.79
N ARG A 154 -24.08 12.18 -20.73
CA ARG A 154 -23.60 11.40 -21.87
C ARG A 154 -22.54 10.36 -21.49
N GLU A 155 -21.70 10.62 -20.49
CA GLU A 155 -20.67 9.66 -20.04
C GLU A 155 -21.18 8.69 -18.96
N ASP A 156 -22.43 8.83 -18.49
CA ASP A 156 -23.04 7.96 -17.47
C ASP A 156 -24.01 6.94 -18.07
N ALA A 157 -23.44 5.99 -18.81
CA ALA A 157 -24.22 5.01 -19.56
C ALA A 157 -24.97 4.00 -18.67
N GLY A 158 -26.20 3.69 -19.08
CA GLY A 158 -27.09 2.74 -18.42
C GLY A 158 -27.91 3.38 -17.31
N THR A 159 -28.41 2.56 -16.39
CA THR A 159 -29.04 3.06 -15.16
C THR A 159 -27.98 3.71 -14.28
N PRO A 160 -28.08 5.01 -13.95
CA PRO A 160 -27.10 5.67 -13.10
C PRO A 160 -26.93 4.96 -11.77
N ALA A 161 -25.72 4.99 -11.24
CA ALA A 161 -25.39 4.39 -9.95
C ALA A 161 -25.90 5.25 -8.77
N ILE A 162 -27.22 5.45 -8.65
CA ILE A 162 -27.86 6.45 -7.78
C ILE A 162 -27.39 6.31 -6.31
N ILE A 163 -27.56 5.13 -5.71
CA ILE A 163 -27.18 4.88 -4.32
C ILE A 163 -25.66 5.01 -4.14
N GLN A 164 -24.89 4.58 -5.13
CA GLN A 164 -23.44 4.67 -5.08
C GLN A 164 -22.97 6.15 -5.18
N LYS A 165 -23.64 6.99 -5.97
CA LYS A 165 -23.39 8.44 -6.05
C LYS A 165 -23.76 9.16 -4.76
N ILE A 166 -24.90 8.81 -4.13
CA ILE A 166 -25.27 9.33 -2.80
C ILE A 166 -24.19 8.96 -1.78
N ARG A 167 -23.72 7.70 -1.79
CA ARG A 167 -22.60 7.27 -0.93
C ARG A 167 -21.34 8.07 -1.19
N ALA A 168 -20.98 8.33 -2.45
CA ALA A 168 -19.85 9.19 -2.79
C ALA A 168 -20.00 10.58 -2.17
N ALA A 169 -21.15 11.23 -2.29
CA ALA A 169 -21.38 12.53 -1.67
C ALA A 169 -21.18 12.48 -0.13
N LEU A 170 -21.76 11.48 0.54
CA LEU A 170 -21.67 11.32 1.99
C LEU A 170 -20.22 11.15 2.49
N VAL A 171 -19.37 10.41 1.76
CA VAL A 171 -17.98 10.24 2.20
C VAL A 171 -17.16 11.52 2.11
N PHE A 172 -17.48 12.41 1.17
CA PHE A 172 -16.89 13.76 1.16
C PHE A 172 -17.42 14.59 2.32
N SER A 173 -18.72 14.53 2.63
CA SER A 173 -19.30 15.24 3.77
C SER A 173 -18.68 14.81 5.10
N VAL A 174 -18.44 13.51 5.32
CA VAL A 174 -17.74 13.01 6.53
C VAL A 174 -16.34 13.59 6.64
N LYS A 175 -15.57 13.58 5.54
CA LYS A 175 -14.22 14.13 5.51
C LYS A 175 -14.20 15.64 5.78
N GLU A 176 -15.14 16.37 5.20
CA GLU A 176 -15.28 17.82 5.39
C GLU A 176 -15.68 18.17 6.82
N TYR A 177 -16.61 17.41 7.40
CA TYR A 177 -17.03 17.56 8.79
C TYR A 177 -15.86 17.42 9.78
N LEU A 178 -14.98 16.43 9.56
CA LEU A 178 -13.78 16.25 10.38
C LEU A 178 -12.75 17.37 10.20
N GLY A 179 -12.67 17.92 8.99
CA GLY A 179 -11.74 18.99 8.64
C GLY A 179 -10.33 18.51 8.30
N TYR A 180 -9.73 19.14 7.29
CA TYR A 180 -8.44 18.73 6.74
C TYR A 180 -7.26 18.93 7.71
N GLN A 181 -7.32 19.93 8.59
CA GLN A 181 -6.26 20.23 9.55
C GLN A 181 -6.15 19.16 10.63
N LEU A 182 -7.29 18.64 11.09
CA LEU A 182 -7.33 17.54 12.06
C LEU A 182 -6.72 16.28 11.43
N ILE A 183 -7.14 15.94 10.21
CA ILE A 183 -6.61 14.78 9.48
C ILE A 183 -5.10 14.92 9.27
N GLU A 184 -4.62 16.08 8.79
CA GLU A 184 -3.19 16.31 8.53
C GLU A 184 -2.35 16.22 9.82
N SER A 185 -2.82 16.78 10.94
CA SER A 185 -2.09 16.73 12.20
C SER A 185 -1.96 15.29 12.72
N GLN A 186 -3.02 14.49 12.57
CA GLN A 186 -3.04 13.09 12.97
C GLN A 186 -2.19 12.20 12.06
N GLU A 187 -2.26 12.38 10.74
CA GLU A 187 -1.38 11.69 9.78
C GLU A 187 0.10 11.98 10.05
N LYS A 188 0.42 13.25 10.34
CA LYS A 188 1.78 13.69 10.67
C LYS A 188 2.28 13.01 11.95
N LEU A 189 1.45 12.93 12.98
CA LEU A 189 1.79 12.24 14.23
C LEU A 189 2.10 10.75 13.97
N TRP A 190 1.25 10.06 13.22
CA TRP A 190 1.44 8.63 12.89
C TRP A 190 2.70 8.38 12.09
N VAL A 191 2.93 9.15 11.03
CA VAL A 191 4.09 8.90 10.17
C VAL A 191 5.41 9.24 10.88
N GLN A 192 5.45 10.32 11.67
CA GLN A 192 6.65 10.70 12.42
C GLN A 192 6.98 9.67 13.51
N THR A 193 5.96 9.20 14.24
CA THR A 193 6.15 8.20 15.31
C THR A 193 6.61 6.86 14.73
N ALA A 194 5.99 6.39 13.64
CA ALA A 194 6.37 5.15 12.98
C ALA A 194 7.81 5.21 12.46
N LEU A 195 8.19 6.30 11.78
CA LEU A 195 9.55 6.47 11.25
C LEU A 195 10.59 6.58 12.37
N LYS A 196 10.28 7.28 13.48
CA LYS A 196 11.18 7.38 14.63
C LYS A 196 11.50 6.01 15.24
N ARG A 197 10.56 5.06 15.21
CA ARG A 197 10.75 3.69 15.70
C ARG A 197 11.43 2.78 14.67
N PHE A 198 11.06 2.88 13.40
CA PHE A 198 11.54 1.95 12.37
C PHE A 198 12.93 2.30 11.83
N LEU A 199 13.28 3.58 11.66
CA LEU A 199 14.56 3.97 11.05
C LEU A 199 15.79 3.53 11.86
N PRO A 200 15.79 3.57 13.22
CA PRO A 200 16.92 3.07 14.00
C PRO A 200 17.04 1.54 14.03
N ASN A 201 15.99 0.80 13.64
CA ASN A 201 15.98 -0.65 13.72
C ASN A 201 16.79 -1.26 12.55
N PRO A 202 17.90 -1.98 12.81
CA PRO A 202 18.77 -2.50 11.74
C PRO A 202 18.08 -3.56 10.86
N ASN A 203 17.02 -4.18 11.37
CA ASN A 203 16.27 -5.22 10.66
C ASN A 203 15.10 -4.65 9.84
N ILE A 204 14.81 -3.34 9.91
CA ILE A 204 13.72 -2.72 9.16
C ILE A 204 14.30 -1.73 8.16
N ARG A 205 14.00 -1.95 6.88
CA ARG A 205 14.27 -0.95 5.84
C ARG A 205 12.96 -0.37 5.34
N VAL A 206 12.68 0.88 5.69
CA VAL A 206 11.59 1.65 5.10
C VAL A 206 11.96 2.02 3.66
N LEU A 207 11.02 1.83 2.73
CA LEU A 207 11.19 2.19 1.33
C LEU A 207 10.77 3.63 1.07
N GLY A 208 11.46 4.27 0.12
CA GLY A 208 11.32 5.68 -0.20
C GLY A 208 12.07 6.60 0.77
N ASN A 209 12.17 7.88 0.41
CA ASN A 209 12.78 8.89 1.25
C ASN A 209 11.91 9.16 2.49
N ALA A 210 12.50 8.96 3.68
CA ALA A 210 11.81 9.15 4.96
C ALA A 210 11.81 10.60 5.46
N SER A 211 12.59 11.49 4.83
CA SER A 211 12.77 12.88 5.25
C SER A 211 11.83 13.86 4.53
N VAL A 212 11.13 13.42 3.48
CA VAL A 212 10.19 14.26 2.72
C VAL A 212 8.75 14.11 3.22
N LYS A 213 7.90 15.09 2.90
CA LYS A 213 6.47 15.02 3.26
C LYS A 213 5.85 13.76 2.66
N ARG A 214 5.23 12.96 3.52
CA ARG A 214 4.55 11.74 3.15
C ARG A 214 3.32 11.48 4.01
N GLN A 215 2.34 10.85 3.42
CA GLN A 215 1.24 10.22 4.13
C GLN A 215 1.71 8.95 4.86
N PRO A 216 0.96 8.48 5.86
CA PRO A 216 1.29 7.34 6.71
C PRO A 216 1.15 5.98 5.98
N VAL A 217 1.56 5.93 4.71
CA VAL A 217 1.72 4.70 3.93
C VAL A 217 3.18 4.26 4.06
N ILE A 218 3.41 3.18 4.80
CA ILE A 218 4.74 2.66 5.09
C ILE A 218 4.93 1.33 4.35
N SER A 219 5.77 1.36 3.31
CA SER A 219 6.31 0.17 2.68
C SER A 219 7.67 -0.16 3.27
N PHE A 220 7.90 -1.41 3.63
CA PHE A 220 9.12 -1.81 4.32
C PHE A 220 9.54 -3.25 3.98
N LEU A 221 10.82 -3.53 4.22
CA LEU A 221 11.44 -4.85 4.19
C LEU A 221 11.90 -5.20 5.60
N ILE A 222 11.80 -6.48 5.94
CA ILE A 222 12.35 -7.02 7.19
C ILE A 222 13.56 -7.89 6.86
N TYR A 223 14.71 -7.57 7.41
CA TYR A 223 15.96 -8.30 7.25
C TYR A 223 16.13 -9.33 8.37
N THR A 224 16.80 -10.43 8.05
CA THR A 224 17.15 -11.48 9.01
C THR A 224 18.45 -11.17 9.71
N THR A 225 18.50 -11.42 11.02
CA THR A 225 19.75 -11.38 11.79
C THR A 225 20.66 -12.52 11.33
N SER A 226 21.93 -12.24 11.05
CA SER A 226 22.91 -13.27 10.65
C SER A 226 23.71 -13.75 11.86
N LEU A 227 24.38 -14.90 11.72
CA LEU A 227 25.34 -15.39 12.72
C LEU A 227 26.56 -14.46 12.84
N ASP A 228 26.92 -13.75 11.77
CA ASP A 228 28.09 -12.88 11.71
C ASP A 228 27.92 -11.54 12.46
N ASP A 229 26.73 -11.22 12.98
CA ASP A 229 26.49 -9.99 13.76
C ASP A 229 26.95 -10.10 15.23
N ASN A 230 27.46 -11.27 15.65
CA ASN A 230 28.13 -11.44 16.94
C ASN A 230 29.60 -10.99 16.85
N HIS A 231 29.84 -9.71 16.54
CA HIS A 231 31.06 -9.05 17.00
C HIS A 231 30.74 -8.33 18.30
N GLU A 232 30.72 -9.09 19.39
CA GLU A 232 31.27 -8.57 20.64
C GLU A 232 32.74 -8.27 20.37
N THR A 233 33.12 -7.00 20.27
CA THR A 233 34.38 -6.47 20.83
C THR A 233 34.58 -4.98 20.55
N HIS A 234 34.79 -4.26 21.65
CA HIS A 234 35.47 -2.97 21.81
C HIS A 234 34.76 -1.68 21.36
N HIS A 235 34.24 -1.01 22.38
CA HIS A 235 34.23 0.44 22.53
C HIS A 235 35.55 1.07 22.04
N GLU A 236 35.38 2.26 21.47
CA GLU A 236 36.39 3.28 21.14
C GLU A 236 36.88 3.32 19.67
N GLN A 237 36.67 4.52 19.10
CA GLN A 237 37.26 5.06 17.87
C GLN A 237 36.74 4.51 16.53
N ASN A 238 35.66 5.12 16.02
CA ASN A 238 35.61 5.58 14.61
C ASN A 238 34.35 6.42 14.33
N GLN A 239 34.37 7.69 14.72
CA GLN A 239 33.32 8.66 14.41
C GLN A 239 33.46 9.34 13.03
N SER A 240 34.43 8.94 12.18
CA SER A 240 34.68 9.64 10.90
C SER A 240 34.39 8.83 9.62
N ARG A 241 33.92 7.57 9.71
CA ARG A 241 33.77 6.69 8.52
C ARG A 241 32.33 6.39 8.08
N MET A 242 31.31 6.98 8.70
CA MET A 242 29.89 6.75 8.38
C MET A 242 29.26 7.72 7.36
N LYS A 243 30.03 8.62 6.73
CA LYS A 243 29.46 9.65 5.83
C LYS A 243 29.74 9.47 4.33
N THR A 244 30.45 8.43 3.91
CA THR A 244 30.90 8.32 2.50
C THR A 244 30.41 7.09 1.73
N ASP A 245 29.74 6.13 2.38
CA ASP A 245 29.28 4.88 1.74
C ASP A 245 27.80 4.88 1.28
N MET A 246 27.11 6.02 1.33
CA MET A 246 25.74 6.12 0.80
C MET A 246 25.65 6.39 -0.71
N LEU A 247 26.77 6.47 -1.44
CA LEU A 247 26.73 6.89 -2.86
C LEU A 247 27.51 6.04 -3.88
N LYS A 248 28.03 4.87 -3.53
CA LYS A 248 28.63 3.97 -4.52
C LYS A 248 28.23 2.53 -4.25
N GLY A 249 27.59 1.91 -5.25
CA GLY A 249 27.33 0.48 -5.28
C GLY A 249 28.65 -0.29 -5.16
N GLY A 250 28.85 -0.88 -3.98
CA GLY A 250 29.99 -1.71 -3.61
C GLY A 250 29.56 -2.58 -2.43
N GLY A 251 29.67 -3.90 -2.60
CA GLY A 251 28.93 -4.89 -1.82
C GLY A 251 29.33 -4.95 -0.34
N LEU A 252 28.36 -4.70 0.54
CA LEU A 252 28.21 -5.50 1.75
C LEU A 252 27.27 -6.65 1.40
N LYS A 253 27.65 -7.90 1.72
CA LYS A 253 26.76 -9.07 1.67
C LYS A 253 25.63 -8.88 2.69
N LYS A 254 24.64 -8.04 2.36
CA LYS A 254 23.43 -7.88 3.16
C LYS A 254 22.63 -9.18 3.06
N ASN A 255 22.26 -9.74 4.21
CA ASN A 255 21.32 -10.86 4.29
C ASN A 255 20.07 -10.52 3.46
N LYS A 256 19.47 -11.51 2.78
CA LYS A 256 18.22 -11.26 2.04
C LYS A 256 17.07 -11.00 3.03
N PRO A 257 16.12 -10.09 2.73
CA PRO A 257 14.97 -9.86 3.60
C PRO A 257 14.05 -11.09 3.66
N LEU A 258 13.20 -11.17 4.67
CA LEU A 258 12.07 -12.10 4.67
C LEU A 258 11.15 -11.81 3.50
N ASN A 259 10.49 -12.85 2.98
CA ASN A 259 9.49 -12.69 1.94
C ASN A 259 8.37 -11.76 2.40
N CYS A 260 8.00 -10.76 1.58
CA CYS A 260 7.00 -9.78 1.96
C CYS A 260 5.60 -10.36 2.25
N ARG A 261 5.21 -11.45 1.55
CA ARG A 261 3.96 -12.17 1.82
C ARG A 261 4.05 -12.98 3.11
N PHE A 262 5.24 -13.49 3.45
CA PHE A 262 5.45 -14.13 4.74
C PHE A 262 5.30 -13.14 5.91
N VAL A 263 5.92 -11.96 5.81
CA VAL A 263 5.77 -10.90 6.82
C VAL A 263 4.30 -10.50 6.97
N ALA A 264 3.58 -10.29 5.85
CA ALA A 264 2.14 -10.01 5.90
C ALA A 264 1.33 -11.15 6.52
N LYS A 265 1.71 -12.41 6.23
CA LYS A 265 1.08 -13.59 6.81
C LYS A 265 1.30 -13.69 8.32
N LEU A 266 2.52 -13.39 8.81
CA LEU A 266 2.80 -13.33 10.24
C LEU A 266 2.03 -12.22 10.96
N LEU A 267 1.92 -11.03 10.34
CA LEU A 267 1.08 -9.95 10.89
C LEU A 267 -0.37 -10.40 11.09
N ASN A 268 -0.92 -11.13 10.12
CA ASN A 268 -2.26 -11.67 10.20
C ASN A 268 -2.38 -12.80 11.24
N ASP A 269 -1.51 -13.81 11.15
CA ASP A 269 -1.66 -15.06 11.90
C ASP A 269 -1.25 -14.95 13.37
N LEU A 270 -0.40 -13.98 13.72
CA LEU A 270 0.03 -13.78 15.10
C LEU A 270 -0.72 -12.64 15.80
N PHE A 271 -1.18 -11.63 15.04
CA PHE A 271 -1.66 -10.37 15.59
C PHE A 271 -3.00 -9.90 15.04
N GLY A 272 -3.58 -10.59 14.04
CA GLY A 272 -4.81 -10.16 13.37
C GLY A 272 -4.64 -8.87 12.54
N ILE A 273 -3.41 -8.47 12.23
CA ILE A 273 -3.11 -7.23 11.51
C ILE A 273 -3.09 -7.51 10.00
N GLN A 274 -3.98 -6.85 9.27
CA GLN A 274 -4.06 -6.95 7.82
C GLN A 274 -3.03 -6.03 7.15
N ALA A 275 -2.01 -6.63 6.55
CA ALA A 275 -1.04 -5.93 5.70
C ALA A 275 -1.07 -6.48 4.26
N ARG A 276 -0.46 -5.76 3.32
CA ARG A 276 -0.35 -6.22 1.92
C ARG A 276 1.11 -6.53 1.58
N GLY A 277 1.38 -7.74 1.10
CA GLY A 277 2.68 -8.14 0.55
C GLY A 277 2.65 -8.18 -0.99
N GLY A 278 3.59 -7.50 -1.65
CA GLY A 278 3.71 -7.53 -3.11
C GLY A 278 4.30 -6.24 -3.69
N CYS A 279 3.99 -5.93 -4.95
CA CYS A 279 4.48 -4.75 -5.66
C CYS A 279 3.45 -3.59 -5.75
N ALA A 280 2.28 -3.72 -5.11
CA ALA A 280 1.24 -2.69 -5.01
C ALA A 280 0.83 -2.03 -6.36
N CYS A 281 0.78 -2.81 -7.44
CA CYS A 281 0.50 -2.35 -8.81
C CYS A 281 1.51 -1.31 -9.34
N ALA A 282 2.69 -1.22 -8.74
CA ALA A 282 3.73 -0.26 -9.08
C ALA A 282 5.02 -1.00 -9.44
N GLY A 283 4.94 -1.96 -10.37
CA GLY A 283 6.08 -2.81 -10.78
C GLY A 283 7.34 -2.03 -11.15
N PRO A 284 7.27 -1.06 -12.09
CA PRO A 284 8.42 -0.24 -12.47
C PRO A 284 9.03 0.53 -11.30
N TYR A 285 8.20 1.17 -10.47
CA TYR A 285 8.69 1.87 -9.28
C TYR A 285 9.29 0.89 -8.25
N GLY A 286 8.73 -0.31 -8.14
CA GLY A 286 9.27 -1.40 -7.34
C GLY A 286 10.66 -1.83 -7.79
N HIS A 287 10.95 -1.85 -9.09
CA HIS A 287 12.30 -2.11 -9.58
C HIS A 287 13.28 -1.05 -9.11
N LEU A 288 12.90 0.23 -9.15
CA LEU A 288 13.74 1.32 -8.64
C LEU A 288 13.98 1.19 -7.13
N LEU A 289 12.92 0.92 -6.35
CA LEU A 289 13.02 0.82 -4.88
C LEU A 289 13.81 -0.40 -4.40
N LEU A 290 13.77 -1.50 -5.16
CA LEU A 290 14.41 -2.77 -4.83
C LEU A 290 15.73 -2.99 -5.59
N ASP A 291 16.19 -2.00 -6.36
CA ASP A 291 17.41 -2.06 -7.18
C ASP A 291 17.44 -3.23 -8.18
N ILE A 292 16.30 -3.44 -8.86
CA ILE A 292 16.13 -4.52 -9.85
C ILE A 292 16.50 -4.00 -11.24
N GLY A 293 17.70 -4.33 -11.68
CA GLY A 293 18.16 -4.02 -13.04
C GLY A 293 17.50 -4.86 -14.14
N LYS A 294 17.68 -4.46 -15.40
CA LYS A 294 17.10 -5.13 -16.58
C LYS A 294 17.38 -6.64 -16.62
N LYS A 295 18.62 -7.06 -16.39
CA LYS A 295 19.01 -8.49 -16.39
C LYS A 295 18.20 -9.29 -15.37
N GLN A 296 18.10 -8.79 -14.15
CA GLN A 296 17.38 -9.45 -13.06
C GLN A 296 15.87 -9.47 -13.32
N SER A 297 15.31 -8.36 -13.83
CA SER A 297 13.91 -8.30 -14.23
C SER A 297 13.56 -9.37 -15.29
N LEU A 298 14.41 -9.56 -16.30
CA LEU A 298 14.21 -10.60 -17.32
C LEU A 298 14.34 -12.02 -16.73
N ALA A 299 15.25 -12.23 -15.78
CA ALA A 299 15.38 -13.51 -15.11
C ALA A 299 14.16 -13.84 -14.24
N LEU A 300 13.61 -12.85 -13.51
CA LEU A 300 12.34 -12.97 -12.79
C LEU A 300 11.19 -13.32 -13.74
N ARG A 301 11.09 -12.63 -14.88
CA ARG A 301 10.09 -12.93 -15.92
C ARG A 301 10.20 -14.38 -16.41
N ALA A 302 11.40 -14.84 -16.75
CA ALA A 302 11.61 -16.21 -17.23
C ALA A 302 11.21 -17.27 -16.19
N ALA A 303 11.44 -17.03 -14.90
CA ALA A 303 10.99 -17.92 -13.84
C ALA A 303 9.45 -17.90 -13.68
N ILE A 304 8.81 -16.74 -13.83
CA ILE A 304 7.34 -16.60 -13.81
C ILE A 304 6.70 -17.32 -15.01
N GLU A 305 7.30 -17.21 -16.21
CA GLU A 305 6.84 -17.94 -17.41
C GLU A 305 6.91 -19.46 -17.23
N LYS A 306 7.85 -19.96 -16.42
CA LYS A 306 7.92 -21.37 -15.99
C LYS A 306 6.92 -21.76 -14.89
N GLY A 307 6.04 -20.83 -14.48
CA GLY A 307 5.00 -21.06 -13.48
C GLY A 307 5.41 -20.75 -12.03
N TYR A 308 6.60 -20.21 -11.79
CA TYR A 308 7.07 -19.87 -10.44
C TYR A 308 6.70 -18.44 -10.03
N ASN A 309 5.42 -18.13 -9.82
CA ASN A 309 5.02 -16.77 -9.42
C ASN A 309 5.57 -16.34 -8.05
N GLY A 310 6.00 -17.28 -7.21
CA GLY A 310 6.56 -16.98 -5.89
C GLY A 310 7.85 -16.16 -5.90
N VAL A 311 8.57 -16.12 -7.02
CA VAL A 311 9.83 -15.34 -7.15
C VAL A 311 9.60 -13.83 -7.21
N LYS A 312 8.35 -13.38 -7.40
CA LYS A 312 8.00 -11.96 -7.52
C LYS A 312 8.52 -11.16 -6.32
N ALA A 313 9.42 -10.22 -6.60
CA ALA A 313 9.92 -9.27 -5.63
C ALA A 313 8.83 -8.30 -5.16
N GLY A 314 8.98 -7.77 -3.95
CA GLY A 314 8.01 -6.86 -3.36
C GLY A 314 8.37 -6.50 -1.93
N TRP A 315 7.45 -5.81 -1.27
CA TRP A 315 7.57 -5.32 0.09
C TRP A 315 6.27 -5.55 0.86
N THR A 316 6.35 -5.43 2.18
CA THR A 316 5.15 -5.37 3.02
C THR A 316 4.75 -3.92 3.16
N ARG A 317 3.46 -3.64 3.00
CA ARG A 317 2.90 -2.29 3.14
C ARG A 317 1.80 -2.28 4.19
N ILE A 318 1.87 -1.30 5.07
CA ILE A 318 0.80 -0.91 5.98
C ILE A 318 0.45 0.56 5.79
N SER A 319 -0.76 0.95 6.15
CA SER A 319 -1.22 2.34 6.08
C SER A 319 -1.95 2.67 7.36
N PHE A 320 -1.55 3.75 8.03
CA PHE A 320 -2.22 4.19 9.26
C PHE A 320 -3.31 5.19 8.90
N ILE A 321 -4.53 4.86 9.28
CA ILE A 321 -5.70 5.70 9.07
C ILE A 321 -5.80 6.74 10.19
N TYR A 322 -6.30 7.94 9.88
CA TYR A 322 -6.37 9.04 10.85
C TYR A 322 -7.35 8.79 11.99
N TYR A 323 -8.31 7.89 11.83
CA TYR A 323 -9.34 7.57 12.83
C TYR A 323 -9.02 6.30 13.64
N MET A 324 -7.79 5.78 13.55
CA MET A 324 -7.30 4.68 14.41
C MET A 324 -6.95 5.20 15.80
N SER A 325 -7.18 4.39 16.82
CA SER A 325 -6.78 4.72 18.19
C SER A 325 -5.25 4.66 18.38
N LYS A 326 -4.73 5.40 19.35
CA LYS A 326 -3.30 5.31 19.72
C LYS A 326 -2.90 3.89 20.13
N THR A 327 -3.79 3.18 20.82
CA THR A 327 -3.56 1.80 21.28
C THR A 327 -3.37 0.84 20.10
N GLU A 328 -4.24 0.89 19.10
CA GLU A 328 -4.08 0.09 17.87
C GLU A 328 -2.81 0.46 17.11
N PHE A 329 -2.53 1.76 16.99
CA PHE A 329 -1.33 2.24 16.34
C PHE A 329 -0.05 1.69 16.99
N GLU A 330 0.08 1.81 18.31
CA GLU A 330 1.24 1.29 19.06
C GLU A 330 1.36 -0.23 18.98
N PHE A 331 0.23 -0.95 19.03
CA PHE A 331 0.21 -2.41 18.86
C PHE A 331 0.74 -2.82 17.48
N ILE A 332 0.33 -2.13 16.42
CA ILE A 332 0.82 -2.40 15.07
C ILE A 332 2.33 -2.17 14.95
N LEU A 333 2.85 -1.07 15.52
CA LEU A 333 4.29 -0.81 15.53
C LEU A 333 5.05 -1.91 16.29
N ALA A 334 4.56 -2.30 17.46
CA ALA A 334 5.15 -3.37 18.26
C ALA A 334 5.13 -4.72 17.54
N ALA A 335 4.06 -5.06 16.82
CA ALA A 335 3.97 -6.28 16.02
C ALA A 335 4.97 -6.30 14.85
N ILE A 336 5.17 -5.16 14.17
CA ILE A 336 6.18 -5.05 13.10
C ILE A 336 7.60 -5.22 13.67
N GLU A 337 7.91 -4.57 14.79
CA GLU A 337 9.19 -4.74 15.48
C GLU A 337 9.40 -6.16 15.99
N PHE A 338 8.35 -6.81 16.50
CA PHE A 338 8.38 -8.21 16.87
C PHE A 338 8.79 -9.09 15.68
N ILE A 339 8.18 -8.90 14.51
CA ILE A 339 8.54 -9.67 13.31
C ILE A 339 9.96 -9.31 12.86
N ALA A 340 10.40 -8.06 13.01
CA ALA A 340 11.78 -7.67 12.72
C ALA A 340 12.80 -8.36 13.64
N GLN A 341 12.41 -8.68 14.88
CA GLN A 341 13.27 -9.35 15.85
C GLN A 341 13.21 -10.88 15.76
N TYR A 342 12.01 -11.44 15.55
CA TYR A 342 11.74 -12.87 15.71
C TYR A 342 11.18 -13.54 14.46
N GLY A 343 10.75 -12.80 13.44
CA GLY A 343 9.97 -13.32 12.31
C GLY A 343 10.65 -14.47 11.57
N GLN A 344 11.98 -14.45 11.45
CA GLN A 344 12.72 -15.56 10.82
C GLN A 344 12.52 -16.89 11.53
N ARG A 345 12.33 -16.90 12.85
CA ARG A 345 12.18 -18.12 13.65
C ARG A 345 10.91 -18.89 13.30
N PHE A 346 9.91 -18.21 12.75
CA PHE A 346 8.64 -18.81 12.34
C PHE A 346 8.72 -19.53 11.00
N LEU A 347 9.79 -19.37 10.22
CA LEU A 347 9.93 -20.03 8.91
C LEU A 347 9.64 -21.54 8.96
N PRO A 348 10.11 -22.34 9.94
CA PRO A 348 9.82 -23.78 9.98
C PRO A 348 8.34 -24.15 10.13
N LEU A 349 7.49 -23.23 10.60
CA LEU A 349 6.06 -23.49 10.86
C LEU A 349 5.16 -23.32 9.63
N TYR A 350 5.72 -22.81 8.53
CA TYR A 350 4.95 -22.48 7.35
C TYR A 350 5.44 -23.30 6.15
N ASN A 351 4.59 -23.44 5.13
CA ASN A 351 4.97 -23.93 3.82
C ASN A 351 4.91 -22.79 2.80
N PHE A 352 5.88 -22.74 1.89
CA PHE A 352 5.93 -21.76 0.81
C PHE A 352 5.54 -22.41 -0.51
N ASN A 353 4.51 -21.89 -1.17
CA ASN A 353 4.09 -22.36 -2.49
C ASN A 353 4.81 -21.57 -3.58
N TRP A 354 5.77 -22.21 -4.24
CA TRP A 354 6.54 -21.60 -5.33
C TRP A 354 5.70 -21.17 -6.54
N LYS A 355 4.57 -21.83 -6.79
CA LYS A 355 3.70 -21.52 -7.94
C LYS A 355 2.87 -20.26 -7.73
N THR A 356 2.45 -19.99 -6.48
CA THR A 356 1.57 -18.86 -6.15
C THR A 356 2.27 -17.74 -5.40
N GLY A 357 3.28 -18.08 -4.59
CA GLY A 357 3.94 -17.19 -3.64
C GLY A 357 3.31 -17.17 -2.25
N ASP A 358 2.35 -18.04 -1.99
CA ASP A 358 1.60 -18.04 -0.72
C ASP A 358 2.36 -18.77 0.39
N TRP A 359 2.11 -18.31 1.62
CA TRP A 359 2.59 -18.91 2.85
C TRP A 359 1.42 -19.47 3.64
N THR A 360 1.51 -20.74 4.02
CA THR A 360 0.45 -21.43 4.76
C THR A 360 1.03 -22.07 6.01
N PHE A 361 0.44 -21.81 7.16
CA PHE A 361 0.79 -22.51 8.40
C PHE A 361 0.47 -24.01 8.26
N ARG A 362 1.39 -24.89 8.70
CA ARG A 362 1.17 -26.33 8.64
C ARG A 362 1.67 -26.99 9.92
N ARG A 363 0.75 -27.50 10.76
CA ARG A 363 1.10 -28.21 12.00
C ARG A 363 2.04 -29.40 11.75
N SER A 364 1.88 -30.10 10.62
CA SER A 364 2.76 -31.22 10.23
C SER A 364 4.23 -30.82 10.02
N THR A 365 4.56 -29.54 9.79
CA THR A 365 5.96 -29.11 9.69
C THR A 365 6.67 -29.05 11.04
N ILE A 366 5.94 -29.05 12.16
CA ILE A 366 6.52 -29.17 13.51
C ILE A 366 7.20 -30.53 13.68
N ILE A 367 6.50 -31.59 13.27
CA ILE A 367 7.00 -32.97 13.28
C ILE A 367 8.15 -33.11 12.28
N ALA A 368 7.98 -32.61 11.05
CA ALA A 368 8.99 -32.72 9.99
C ALA A 368 10.32 -32.01 10.33
N ASN A 369 10.27 -30.90 11.06
CA ASN A 369 11.46 -30.16 11.49
C ASN A 369 11.98 -30.60 12.87
N ARG A 370 11.44 -31.67 13.46
CA ARG A 370 11.79 -32.16 14.81
C ARG A 370 11.69 -31.08 15.89
N LEU A 371 10.73 -30.17 15.75
CA LEU A 371 10.47 -29.08 16.70
C LEU A 371 9.51 -29.49 17.83
N GLY A 372 8.98 -30.72 17.80
CA GLY A 372 7.93 -31.18 18.69
C GLY A 372 8.39 -31.36 20.13
N ASN A 373 8.02 -30.42 21.00
CA ASN A 373 7.83 -30.65 22.43
C ASN A 373 6.38 -30.25 22.82
N GLN A 374 5.85 -30.82 23.91
CA GLN A 374 4.47 -30.54 24.36
C GLN A 374 4.23 -29.04 24.62
N GLU A 375 5.28 -28.31 25.00
CA GLU A 375 5.22 -26.88 25.28
C GLU A 375 4.96 -26.04 24.03
N LEU A 376 5.60 -26.34 22.91
CA LEU A 376 5.40 -25.64 21.65
C LEU A 376 3.98 -25.86 21.11
N GLU A 377 3.48 -27.09 21.18
CA GLU A 377 2.10 -27.40 20.77
C GLU A 377 1.07 -26.63 21.60
N ALA A 378 1.24 -26.59 22.93
CA ALA A 378 0.36 -25.82 23.82
C ALA A 378 0.41 -24.31 23.53
N ALA A 379 1.61 -23.77 23.23
CA ALA A 379 1.78 -22.36 22.88
C ALA A 379 1.22 -22.00 21.49
N LEU A 380 1.16 -22.96 20.56
CA LEU A 380 0.52 -22.77 19.24
C LEU A 380 -0.99 -22.86 19.33
N ASP A 381 -1.54 -23.74 20.17
CA ASP A 381 -2.98 -23.83 20.38
C ASP A 381 -3.53 -22.55 21.05
N SER A 382 -2.77 -21.91 21.94
CA SER A 382 -3.16 -20.62 22.52
C SER A 382 -3.17 -19.47 21.51
N LEU A 383 -2.30 -19.49 20.49
CA LEU A 383 -2.36 -18.54 19.36
C LEU A 383 -3.68 -18.66 18.59
N ASN A 384 -4.10 -19.89 18.27
CA ASN A 384 -5.37 -20.12 17.55
C ASN A 384 -6.60 -19.79 18.41
N LEU A 385 -6.60 -20.15 19.70
CA LEU A 385 -7.71 -19.86 20.61
C LEU A 385 -7.84 -18.36 20.92
N GLY A 386 -6.73 -17.63 21.01
CA GLY A 386 -6.74 -16.18 21.25
C GLY A 386 -7.25 -15.37 20.05
N ILE A 387 -7.06 -15.86 18.83
CA ILE A 387 -7.54 -15.21 17.60
C ILE A 387 -9.03 -15.50 17.40
N ILE A 388 -9.47 -16.75 17.59
CA ILE A 388 -10.90 -17.11 17.42
C ILE A 388 -11.79 -16.42 18.47
N ARG A 389 -11.40 -16.40 19.76
CA ARG A 389 -12.18 -15.73 20.82
C ARG A 389 -12.31 -14.22 20.61
N ALA A 390 -11.33 -13.62 19.96
CA ALA A 390 -11.25 -12.19 19.70
C ALA A 390 -12.09 -11.70 18.51
N PHE A 391 -12.38 -12.58 17.55
CA PHE A 391 -13.32 -12.31 16.47
C PHE A 391 -14.76 -12.65 16.88
N ALA A 392 -14.95 -13.68 17.72
CA ALA A 392 -16.25 -14.03 18.28
C ALA A 392 -16.85 -12.94 19.17
N SER A 393 -16.03 -12.08 19.80
CA SER A 393 -16.51 -10.95 20.60
C SER A 393 -16.76 -9.65 19.81
N ALA A 394 -16.48 -9.64 18.50
CA ALA A 394 -16.65 -8.47 17.63
C ALA A 394 -17.65 -8.70 16.49
N GLY A 395 -18.30 -9.86 16.45
CA GLY A 395 -19.22 -10.24 15.39
C GLY A 395 -20.32 -11.14 15.92
N ASP A 396 -21.24 -10.57 16.70
CA ASP A 396 -22.57 -11.15 16.87
C ASP A 396 -23.54 -10.05 17.34
N THR A 397 -24.24 -9.44 16.39
CA THR A 397 -25.64 -9.00 16.51
C THR A 397 -26.21 -8.77 15.11
N ASP A 398 -26.64 -9.84 14.45
CA ASP A 398 -27.77 -9.78 13.52
C ASP A 398 -28.56 -11.09 13.57
N GLY A 399 -29.79 -11.03 14.04
CA GLY A 399 -30.66 -12.21 14.22
C GLY A 399 -31.63 -12.05 15.38
N GLY A 400 -32.77 -11.38 15.13
CA GLY A 400 -33.82 -11.21 16.12
C GLY A 400 -34.52 -12.51 16.48
N GLN A 401 -34.71 -12.73 17.79
CA GLN A 401 -35.88 -13.43 18.36
C GLN A 401 -36.22 -12.80 19.71
N ASN A 402 -37.51 -12.53 19.89
CA ASN A 402 -38.12 -11.90 21.07
C ASN A 402 -37.90 -12.72 22.33
N LEU A 403 -37.31 -12.11 23.35
CA LEU A 403 -37.50 -12.46 24.75
C LEU A 403 -37.68 -11.15 25.54
N HIS A 404 -38.90 -10.94 26.03
CA HIS A 404 -39.19 -9.98 27.09
C HIS A 404 -38.44 -10.42 28.35
N ASP A 405 -37.62 -9.53 28.93
CA ASP A 405 -37.81 -9.04 30.30
C ASP A 405 -36.67 -8.09 30.72
N ASP A 406 -37.11 -6.94 31.24
CA ASP A 406 -36.47 -6.00 32.15
C ASP A 406 -34.94 -5.90 32.20
N ASN A 407 -34.42 -4.90 31.49
CA ASN A 407 -33.09 -4.33 31.73
C ASN A 407 -33.15 -2.81 31.88
N SER A 408 -33.84 -2.35 32.93
CA SER A 408 -33.79 -0.97 33.43
C SER A 408 -32.62 -0.77 34.39
N SER A 409 -31.39 -1.18 34.02
CA SER A 409 -30.19 -0.86 34.81
C SER A 409 -28.87 -1.03 34.05
N LEU A 410 -28.74 -0.48 32.84
CA LEU A 410 -27.43 -0.36 32.18
C LEU A 410 -27.27 0.99 31.48
N HIS A 411 -27.37 2.07 32.25
CA HIS A 411 -26.99 3.41 31.80
C HIS A 411 -25.82 4.04 32.58
N GLN A 412 -24.95 3.20 33.14
CA GLN A 412 -23.63 3.61 33.59
C GLN A 412 -22.63 2.53 33.20
N THR A 413 -21.68 2.88 32.32
CA THR A 413 -20.25 2.48 32.29
C THR A 413 -19.73 2.49 30.84
N ILE A 414 -19.42 3.69 30.32
CA ILE A 414 -18.57 3.87 29.11
C ILE A 414 -17.16 4.28 29.58
N SER A 415 -16.55 3.50 30.48
CA SER A 415 -15.15 3.74 30.88
C SER A 415 -14.24 2.49 30.94
N GLU A 416 -14.76 1.29 30.62
CA GLU A 416 -14.00 0.04 30.79
C GLU A 416 -13.44 -0.62 29.51
N THR A 417 -13.70 -0.07 28.32
CA THR A 417 -13.32 -0.72 27.03
C THR A 417 -11.82 -0.66 26.70
N ASN A 418 -11.10 0.35 27.19
CA ASN A 418 -9.66 0.51 26.91
C ASN A 418 -8.79 -0.49 27.68
N GLY A 419 -9.20 -0.90 28.89
CA GLY A 419 -8.47 -1.87 29.71
C GLY A 419 -8.44 -3.25 29.06
N SER A 420 -9.59 -3.73 28.60
CA SER A 420 -9.75 -5.03 27.95
C SER A 420 -8.96 -5.14 26.63
N THR A 421 -8.95 -4.08 25.82
CA THR A 421 -8.23 -4.08 24.53
C THR A 421 -6.71 -4.10 24.71
N ASN A 422 -6.18 -3.35 25.68
CA ASN A 422 -4.76 -3.38 26.01
C ASN A 422 -4.30 -4.76 26.50
N ILE A 423 -5.09 -5.40 27.37
CA ILE A 423 -4.83 -6.75 27.87
C ILE A 423 -4.76 -7.74 26.70
N LYS A 424 -5.70 -7.65 25.74
CA LYS A 424 -5.73 -8.48 24.53
C LYS A 424 -4.47 -8.32 23.66
N TYR A 425 -4.05 -7.09 23.39
CA TYR A 425 -2.84 -6.83 22.58
C TYR A 425 -1.55 -7.31 23.26
N MET A 426 -1.44 -7.13 24.57
CA MET A 426 -0.32 -7.68 25.33
C MET A 426 -0.29 -9.20 25.27
N ALA A 427 -1.44 -9.86 25.44
CA ALA A 427 -1.55 -11.31 25.35
C ALA A 427 -1.09 -11.86 23.99
N TYR A 428 -1.40 -11.18 22.87
CA TYR A 428 -0.88 -11.58 21.54
C TYR A 428 0.64 -11.50 21.46
N LEU A 429 1.23 -10.39 21.92
CA LEU A 429 2.68 -10.19 21.90
C LEU A 429 3.40 -11.20 22.80
N GLU A 430 2.87 -11.47 23.99
CA GLU A 430 3.42 -12.44 24.92
C GLU A 430 3.36 -13.86 24.37
N THR A 431 2.21 -14.26 23.82
CA THR A 431 2.04 -15.60 23.24
C THR A 431 2.96 -15.79 22.04
N ALA A 432 3.03 -14.81 21.13
CA ALA A 432 3.94 -14.86 19.99
C ALA A 432 5.40 -14.94 20.45
N ARG A 433 5.78 -14.20 21.50
CA ARG A 433 7.14 -14.24 22.08
C ARG A 433 7.47 -15.60 22.68
N ARG A 434 6.54 -16.22 23.41
CA ARG A 434 6.72 -17.58 23.95
C ARG A 434 6.99 -18.59 22.83
N VAL A 435 6.19 -18.57 21.76
CA VAL A 435 6.42 -19.44 20.60
C VAL A 435 7.77 -19.15 19.95
N ALA A 436 8.12 -17.87 19.73
CA ALA A 436 9.40 -17.51 19.13
C ALA A 436 10.62 -18.00 19.94
N GLN A 437 10.53 -18.05 21.27
CA GLN A 437 11.60 -18.53 22.14
C GLN A 437 11.82 -20.04 22.03
N LEU A 438 10.75 -20.80 21.75
CA LEU A 438 10.79 -22.25 21.55
C LEU A 438 11.28 -22.64 20.15
N LEU A 439 11.32 -21.70 19.21
CA LEU A 439 11.76 -21.92 17.83
C LEU A 439 13.25 -21.61 17.64
N PRO A 440 13.93 -22.32 16.73
CA PRO A 440 15.35 -22.11 16.45
C PRO A 440 15.60 -20.67 15.99
N LYS A 441 16.62 -20.03 16.58
CA LYS A 441 17.01 -18.65 16.23
C LYS A 441 17.37 -18.52 14.76
N PHE A 442 18.05 -19.52 14.21
CA PHE A 442 18.51 -19.57 12.82
C PHE A 442 17.99 -20.86 12.18
N PRO A 443 16.81 -20.83 11.53
CA PRO A 443 16.29 -22.01 10.85
C PRO A 443 17.15 -22.35 9.63
N SER A 444 17.14 -23.63 9.26
CA SER A 444 17.81 -24.12 8.05
C SER A 444 17.21 -23.50 6.79
N GLN A 445 18.05 -23.29 5.78
CA GLN A 445 17.62 -22.81 4.48
C GLN A 445 16.78 -23.89 3.78
N ARG A 446 15.69 -23.50 3.12
CA ARG A 446 14.88 -24.46 2.36
C ARG A 446 15.51 -24.83 1.03
N SER A 447 15.14 -26.01 0.54
CA SER A 447 15.47 -26.43 -0.81
C SER A 447 14.74 -25.59 -1.86
N LEU A 448 15.47 -25.23 -2.90
CA LEU A 448 14.94 -24.55 -4.07
C LEU A 448 14.46 -25.59 -5.09
N PRO A 449 13.33 -25.36 -5.79
CA PRO A 449 12.96 -26.16 -6.94
C PRO A 449 14.08 -26.19 -7.99
N LYS A 450 14.29 -27.35 -8.62
CA LYS A 450 15.25 -27.49 -9.73
C LYS A 450 14.92 -26.47 -10.82
N GLY A 451 15.89 -25.65 -11.20
CA GLY A 451 15.75 -24.65 -12.27
C GLY A 451 15.42 -23.22 -11.83
N ILE A 452 15.30 -22.96 -10.51
CA ILE A 452 15.31 -21.59 -9.96
C ILE A 452 16.73 -21.23 -9.57
N ASP A 453 17.25 -20.16 -10.17
CA ASP A 453 18.53 -19.57 -9.78
C ASP A 453 18.39 -18.92 -8.38
N PRO A 454 19.23 -19.28 -7.39
CA PRO A 454 19.20 -18.63 -6.08
C PRO A 454 19.42 -17.11 -6.16
N ASP A 455 20.17 -16.62 -7.16
CA ASP A 455 20.57 -15.21 -7.27
C ASP A 455 19.43 -14.30 -7.73
N ILE A 456 18.38 -14.85 -8.33
CA ILE A 456 17.20 -14.06 -8.72
C ILE A 456 16.25 -13.79 -7.54
N LEU A 457 16.44 -14.47 -6.40
CA LEU A 457 15.59 -14.31 -5.23
C LEU A 457 15.98 -13.08 -4.43
N HIS A 458 15.01 -12.17 -4.25
CA HIS A 458 15.15 -10.98 -3.41
C HIS A 458 14.83 -11.21 -1.94
N PHE A 459 14.63 -12.46 -1.52
CA PHE A 459 14.24 -12.80 -0.16
C PHE A 459 14.84 -14.12 0.29
N LYS A 460 14.86 -14.33 1.61
CA LYS A 460 15.28 -15.55 2.29
C LYS A 460 14.14 -16.55 2.37
N ILE A 461 14.47 -17.84 2.27
CA ILE A 461 13.51 -18.95 2.21
C ILE A 461 13.93 -20.08 3.13
#